data_AF-A0A1E5UMF3-F1
#
_entry.id   AF-A0A1E5UMF3-F1
#
_cell.length_a   1.000
_cell.length_b   1.000
_cell.length_c   1.000
_cell.angle_alpha   90.00
_cell.angle_beta   90.00
_cell.angle_gamma   90.00
#
_symmetry.space_group_name_H-M   'P 1'
#
loop_
_entity.id
_entity.type
_entity.pdbx_description
1 polymer ?
#
loop_
_entity_poly.entity_id
_entity_poly.type
_entity_poly.pdbx_seq_one_letter_code
_entity_poly.pdbx_strand_id
1 'polypeptide(L)'
;MSPTEEIRVSALGKGYSECFQPVSEFYRHRGESADLVVNGVLMHANHLLITDFLKKQLRFRGFVISDYQGIDFITTPEHSDYLLSIKLGILAGIDMVMIPFNYTEFIDGLTLLVQNGTIPMSRVDDAVRRILRVKFTTGLFENPYADTSLVGELGKQKHRDLAREAVRKSLVLLKNGKPGDRP
;
A
#
# COMPACT_ATOMS: atom_id res chain seq x y z
N MET A 1 8.14 -33.06 16.04
CA MET A 1 7.89 -32.61 14.65
C MET A 1 6.42 -32.22 14.57
N SER A 2 6.08 -30.98 14.88
CA SER A 2 4.72 -30.46 14.77
C SER A 2 4.52 -29.84 13.39
N PRO A 3 3.33 -29.95 12.79
CA PRO A 3 3.08 -29.45 11.45
C PRO A 3 2.93 -27.93 11.51
N THR A 4 3.90 -27.20 10.94
CA THR A 4 3.72 -25.79 10.59
C THR A 4 2.70 -25.69 9.47
N GLU A 5 1.55 -25.08 9.77
CA GLU A 5 0.50 -24.74 8.81
C GLU A 5 1.07 -23.81 7.74
N GLU A 6 1.31 -24.39 6.57
CA GLU A 6 1.62 -23.68 5.35
C GLU A 6 0.33 -22.95 4.89
N ILE A 7 0.23 -21.64 5.14
CA ILE A 7 -0.88 -20.82 4.63
C ILE A 7 -0.77 -20.79 3.11
N ARG A 8 -1.54 -21.68 2.47
CA ARG A 8 -1.66 -21.74 1.01
C ARG A 8 -2.22 -20.41 0.50
N VAL A 9 -1.69 -19.91 -0.62
CA VAL A 9 -2.17 -18.72 -1.35
C VAL A 9 -3.70 -18.77 -1.60
N SER A 10 -4.30 -19.96 -1.64
CA SER A 10 -5.75 -20.16 -1.72
C SER A 10 -6.54 -19.65 -0.52
N ALA A 11 -5.96 -19.62 0.68
CA ALA A 11 -6.60 -19.10 1.89
C ALA A 11 -6.65 -17.56 1.90
N LEU A 12 -5.61 -16.90 1.37
CA LEU A 12 -5.65 -15.46 1.08
C LEU A 12 -6.76 -15.15 0.07
N GLY A 13 -6.92 -15.99 -0.95
CA GLY A 13 -7.90 -15.81 -2.02
C GLY A 13 -9.37 -16.09 -1.67
N LYS A 14 -9.73 -16.47 -0.45
CA LYS A 14 -11.15 -16.68 -0.05
C LYS A 14 -11.69 -15.66 0.95
N GLY A 15 -10.82 -15.01 1.74
CA GLY A 15 -11.21 -13.94 2.67
C GLY A 15 -10.73 -12.54 2.26
N TYR A 16 -9.56 -12.43 1.60
CA TYR A 16 -8.95 -11.15 1.25
C TYR A 16 -9.23 -10.71 -0.19
N SER A 17 -9.81 -11.58 -1.03
CA SER A 17 -10.17 -11.25 -2.41
C SER A 17 -11.46 -10.44 -2.54
N GLU A 18 -12.36 -10.52 -1.54
CA GLU A 18 -13.65 -9.82 -1.56
C GLU A 18 -13.52 -8.33 -1.17
N CYS A 19 -12.46 -7.97 -0.44
CA CYS A 19 -12.15 -6.62 0.01
C CYS A 19 -10.68 -6.25 -0.30
N PHE A 20 -10.35 -5.94 -1.55
CA PHE A 20 -9.20 -5.06 -1.80
C PHE A 20 -9.64 -3.65 -1.38
N GLN A 21 -9.44 -3.09 -0.18
CA GLN A 21 -8.42 -3.11 0.89
C GLN A 21 -9.09 -2.56 2.20
N PRO A 22 -8.46 -2.51 3.41
CA PRO A 22 -7.03 -2.57 3.68
C PRO A 22 -6.53 -3.67 4.62
N VAL A 23 -5.21 -3.87 4.50
CA VAL A 23 -4.36 -4.78 5.25
C VAL A 23 -4.28 -4.37 6.71
N SER A 24 -4.70 -5.26 7.60
CA SER A 24 -4.13 -5.39 8.95
C SER A 24 -4.52 -6.71 9.60
N GLU A 25 -3.64 -7.71 9.53
CA GLU A 25 -3.43 -8.65 10.65
C GLU A 25 -2.22 -9.56 10.38
N PHE A 26 -1.06 -9.24 10.97
CA PHE A 26 -0.30 -10.14 11.84
C PHE A 26 0.91 -9.40 12.45
N TYR A 27 0.72 -8.76 13.61
CA TYR A 27 1.85 -8.41 14.48
C TYR A 27 2.31 -9.69 15.18
N ARG A 28 3.44 -10.26 14.76
CA ARG A 28 4.19 -11.19 15.63
C ARG A 28 5.70 -11.06 15.41
N HIS A 29 6.33 -10.37 16.37
CA HIS A 29 7.75 -10.45 16.75
C HIS A 29 8.82 -9.87 15.80
N ARG A 30 8.66 -8.65 15.31
CA ARG A 30 9.78 -7.70 15.18
C ARG A 30 9.29 -6.29 15.54
N GLY A 31 9.87 -5.70 16.57
CA GLY A 31 9.35 -4.51 17.23
C GLY A 31 9.52 -3.18 16.49
N GLU A 32 10.05 -3.15 15.25
CA GLU A 32 10.54 -1.89 14.65
C GLU A 32 10.42 -1.81 13.11
N SER A 33 9.76 -2.75 12.41
CA SER A 33 9.64 -2.66 10.94
C SER A 33 8.30 -2.05 10.52
N ALA A 34 8.35 -0.92 9.80
CA ALA A 34 7.15 -0.31 9.19
C ALA A 34 6.61 -1.14 8.00
N ASP A 35 7.39 -2.10 7.49
CA ASP A 35 6.94 -2.98 6.42
C ASP A 35 6.27 -4.26 6.96
N LEU A 36 5.18 -4.65 6.31
CA LEU A 36 4.41 -5.85 6.62
C LEU A 36 5.14 -7.08 6.10
N VAL A 37 5.09 -8.19 6.83
CA VAL A 37 5.69 -9.46 6.42
C VAL A 37 4.60 -10.50 6.20
N VAL A 38 4.55 -11.09 5.01
CA VAL A 38 3.63 -12.19 4.68
C VAL A 38 4.44 -13.43 4.34
N ASN A 39 4.23 -14.52 5.09
CA ASN A 39 4.97 -15.78 4.93
C ASN A 39 6.51 -15.59 4.90
N GLY A 40 7.02 -14.69 5.75
CA GLY A 40 8.45 -14.41 5.85
C GLY A 40 9.01 -13.45 4.78
N VAL A 41 8.17 -12.93 3.88
CA VAL A 41 8.57 -11.99 2.82
C VAL A 41 8.00 -10.61 3.11
N LEU A 42 8.86 -9.60 3.12
CA LEU A 42 8.51 -8.18 3.24
C LEU A 42 7.62 -7.74 2.07
N MET A 43 6.51 -7.06 2.35
CA MET A 43 5.50 -6.72 1.36
C MET A 43 6.04 -5.81 0.28
N HIS A 44 6.90 -4.84 0.62
CA HIS A 44 7.52 -3.97 -0.39
C HIS A 44 8.48 -4.72 -1.32
N ALA A 45 8.95 -5.91 -0.94
CA ALA A 45 9.77 -6.80 -1.78
C ALA A 45 8.99 -8.01 -2.36
N ASN A 46 7.67 -8.09 -2.16
CA ASN A 46 6.89 -9.29 -2.48
C ASN A 46 6.35 -9.29 -3.92
N HIS A 47 7.17 -9.75 -4.87
CA HIS A 47 6.79 -9.85 -6.29
C HIS A 47 5.53 -10.72 -6.53
N LEU A 48 5.39 -11.81 -5.78
CA LEU A 48 4.27 -12.74 -5.95
C LEU A 48 2.93 -12.05 -5.66
N LEU A 49 2.86 -11.25 -4.60
CA LEU A 49 1.62 -10.55 -4.25
C LEU A 49 1.40 -9.27 -5.05
N ILE A 50 2.44 -8.46 -5.26
CA ILE A 50 2.32 -7.18 -5.98
C ILE A 50 2.14 -7.42 -7.48
N THR A 51 3.01 -8.22 -8.10
CA THR A 51 3.01 -8.39 -9.55
C THR A 51 2.14 -9.56 -9.97
N ASP A 52 2.37 -10.76 -9.44
CA ASP A 52 1.66 -11.95 -9.95
C ASP A 52 0.19 -11.98 -9.53
N PHE A 53 -0.10 -11.64 -8.28
CA PHE A 53 -1.47 -11.64 -7.79
C PHE A 53 -2.22 -10.34 -8.17
N LEU A 54 -1.80 -9.19 -7.62
CA LEU A 54 -2.53 -7.93 -7.82
C LEU A 54 -2.55 -7.48 -9.30
N LYS A 55 -1.39 -7.36 -9.93
CA LYS A 55 -1.32 -6.83 -11.31
C LYS A 55 -1.76 -7.85 -12.35
N LYS A 56 -1.30 -9.11 -12.26
CA LYS A 56 -1.59 -10.13 -13.29
C LYS A 56 -2.90 -10.86 -13.04
N GLN A 57 -3.12 -11.45 -11.86
CA GLN A 57 -4.33 -12.26 -11.59
C GLN A 57 -5.58 -11.39 -11.42
N LEU A 58 -5.53 -10.35 -10.57
CA LEU A 58 -6.65 -9.42 -10.34
C LEU A 58 -6.75 -8.32 -11.40
N ARG A 59 -5.83 -8.31 -12.36
CA ARG A 59 -5.82 -7.38 -13.50
C ARG A 59 -5.81 -5.91 -13.09
N PHE A 60 -5.25 -5.58 -11.92
CA PHE A 60 -5.18 -4.19 -11.46
C PHE A 60 -4.45 -3.29 -12.47
N ARG A 61 -5.12 -2.21 -12.90
CA ARG A 61 -4.64 -1.30 -13.95
C ARG A 61 -4.19 0.07 -13.44
N GLY A 62 -4.37 0.37 -12.15
CA GLY A 62 -3.79 1.53 -11.50
C GLY A 62 -2.27 1.38 -11.29
N PHE A 63 -1.70 2.26 -10.47
CA PHE A 63 -0.32 2.19 -10.02
C PHE A 63 -0.25 1.80 -8.54
N VAL A 64 0.82 1.10 -8.16
CA VAL A 64 1.14 0.69 -6.79
C VAL A 64 2.11 1.70 -6.20
N ILE A 65 1.78 2.27 -5.04
CA ILE A 65 2.63 3.21 -4.31
C ILE A 65 3.21 2.53 -3.06
N SER A 66 4.45 2.85 -2.70
CA SER A 66 5.00 2.44 -1.39
C SER A 66 4.34 3.23 -0.26
N ASP A 67 4.45 2.71 0.96
CA ASP A 67 4.22 3.52 2.16
C ASP A 67 5.36 4.54 2.36
N TYR A 68 5.18 5.45 3.31
CA TYR A 68 6.15 6.45 3.73
C TYR A 68 7.49 5.80 4.11
N GLN A 69 8.54 6.04 3.33
CA GLN A 69 9.85 5.37 3.47
C GLN A 69 9.76 3.83 3.46
N GLY A 70 8.71 3.26 2.88
CA GLY A 70 8.43 1.83 3.02
C GLY A 70 9.55 0.93 2.48
N ILE A 71 10.22 1.35 1.40
CA ILE A 71 11.33 0.56 0.84
C ILE A 71 12.60 0.62 1.70
N ASP A 72 12.78 1.67 2.52
CA ASP A 72 13.92 1.82 3.42
C ASP A 72 13.95 0.68 4.46
N PHE A 73 12.79 0.19 4.86
CA PHE A 73 12.61 -0.92 5.79
C PHE A 73 12.82 -2.30 5.17
N ILE A 74 13.19 -2.39 3.88
CA ILE A 74 13.56 -3.66 3.25
C ILE A 74 14.83 -4.23 3.89
N THR A 75 15.73 -3.37 4.36
CA THR A 75 16.99 -3.76 5.01
C THR A 75 16.90 -3.62 6.52
N THR A 76 17.78 -4.31 7.25
CA THR A 76 17.92 -4.16 8.70
C THR A 76 19.41 -4.01 9.05
N PRO A 77 19.86 -2.87 9.61
CA PRO A 77 19.09 -1.66 9.94
C PRO A 77 18.40 -1.02 8.73
N GLU A 78 17.36 -0.23 8.95
CA GLU A 78 16.67 0.50 7.89
C GLU A 78 17.66 1.35 7.09
N HIS A 79 17.45 1.42 5.77
CA HIS A 79 18.27 2.21 4.85
C HIS A 79 19.76 1.79 4.76
N SER A 80 20.20 0.72 5.44
CA SER A 80 21.61 0.29 5.44
C SER A 80 22.15 -0.14 4.07
N ASP A 81 21.30 -0.62 3.17
CA ASP A 81 21.61 -0.87 1.76
C ASP A 81 20.46 -0.37 0.88
N TYR A 82 20.40 0.94 0.69
CA TYR A 82 19.30 1.56 -0.03
C TYR A 82 19.27 1.18 -1.53
N LEU A 83 20.41 0.88 -2.14
CA LEU A 83 20.45 0.41 -3.53
C LEU A 83 19.76 -0.96 -3.66
N LEU A 84 19.95 -1.85 -2.69
CA LEU A 84 19.20 -3.10 -2.58
C LEU A 84 17.70 -2.85 -2.36
N SER A 85 17.33 -1.91 -1.49
CA SER A 85 15.94 -1.51 -1.27
C SER A 85 15.25 -1.05 -2.56
N ILE A 86 15.89 -0.16 -3.33
CA ILE A 86 15.39 0.32 -4.63
C ILE A 86 15.21 -0.86 -5.58
N LYS A 87 16.24 -1.71 -5.70
CA LYS A 87 16.21 -2.89 -6.57
C LYS A 87 15.04 -3.81 -6.24
N LEU A 88 14.91 -4.20 -4.97
CA LEU A 88 13.89 -5.15 -4.54
C LEU A 88 12.48 -4.55 -4.66
N GLY A 89 12.28 -3.30 -4.27
CA GLY A 89 10.98 -2.63 -4.37
C GLY A 89 10.48 -2.48 -5.81
N ILE A 90 11.35 -2.02 -6.71
CA ILE A 90 10.98 -1.79 -8.11
C ILE A 90 10.77 -3.12 -8.85
N LEU A 91 11.62 -4.14 -8.59
CA LEU A 91 11.44 -5.46 -9.20
C LEU A 91 10.25 -6.22 -8.63
N ALA A 92 9.86 -5.98 -7.37
CA ALA A 92 8.61 -6.51 -6.81
C ALA A 92 7.37 -5.95 -7.54
N GLY A 93 7.49 -4.73 -8.09
CA GLY A 93 6.50 -4.11 -8.95
C GLY A 93 5.87 -2.84 -8.37
N ILE A 94 6.52 -2.19 -7.41
CA ILE A 94 6.13 -0.83 -6.97
C ILE A 94 6.28 0.13 -8.17
N ASP A 95 5.27 0.97 -8.39
CA ASP A 95 5.23 1.92 -9.51
C ASP A 95 5.66 3.34 -9.06
N MET A 96 5.35 3.74 -7.82
CA MET A 96 5.69 5.04 -7.25
C MET A 96 6.25 4.86 -5.83
N VAL A 97 7.36 5.49 -5.52
CA VAL A 97 7.99 5.40 -4.20
C VAL A 97 7.76 6.71 -3.44
N MET A 98 7.22 6.60 -2.23
CA MET A 98 6.94 7.73 -1.34
C MET A 98 8.19 8.07 -0.53
N ILE A 99 8.92 9.08 -0.99
CA ILE A 99 10.18 9.54 -0.40
C ILE A 99 9.98 10.93 0.18
N PRO A 100 10.13 11.11 1.50
CA PRO A 100 9.87 12.39 2.15
C PRO A 100 11.00 13.41 2.05
N PHE A 101 12.25 12.95 1.96
CA PHE A 101 13.42 13.82 2.13
C PHE A 101 14.42 13.70 0.97
N ASN A 102 15.12 12.57 0.85
CA ASN A 102 16.26 12.42 -0.05
C ASN A 102 15.89 11.83 -1.41
N TYR A 103 15.09 12.54 -2.21
CA TYR A 103 14.65 12.06 -3.52
C TYR A 103 15.80 11.92 -4.54
N THR A 104 16.88 12.71 -4.40
CA THR A 104 18.04 12.66 -5.30
C THR A 104 18.76 11.32 -5.22
N GLU A 105 18.98 10.80 -4.00
CA GLU A 105 19.60 9.50 -3.79
C GLU A 105 18.82 8.36 -4.46
N PHE A 106 17.49 8.39 -4.35
CA PHE A 106 16.65 7.42 -5.03
C PHE A 106 16.73 7.53 -6.55
N ILE A 107 16.69 8.75 -7.10
CA ILE A 107 16.79 8.97 -8.55
C ILE A 107 18.14 8.47 -9.06
N ASP A 108 19.23 8.78 -8.36
CA ASP A 108 20.58 8.36 -8.74
C ASP A 108 20.73 6.85 -8.66
N GLY A 109 20.25 6.23 -7.56
CA GLY A 109 20.28 4.78 -7.37
C GLY A 109 19.43 4.03 -8.40
N LEU A 110 18.20 4.49 -8.68
CA LEU A 110 17.36 3.90 -9.71
C LEU A 110 17.96 4.07 -11.11
N THR A 111 18.50 5.25 -11.41
CA THR A 111 19.17 5.53 -12.70
C THR A 111 20.36 4.60 -12.90
N LEU A 112 21.19 4.42 -11.87
CA LEU A 112 22.31 3.49 -11.89
C LEU A 112 21.86 2.05 -12.17
N LEU A 113 20.83 1.58 -11.47
CA LEU A 113 20.28 0.22 -11.64
C LEU A 113 19.67 0.00 -13.03
N VAL A 114 19.16 1.04 -13.68
CA VAL A 114 18.65 0.97 -15.05
C VAL A 114 19.81 0.97 -16.05
N GLN A 115 20.79 1.87 -15.88
CA GLN A 115 21.94 1.99 -16.77
C GLN A 115 22.80 0.73 -16.79
N ASN A 116 22.95 0.06 -15.64
CA ASN A 116 23.71 -1.19 -15.54
C ASN A 116 22.87 -2.44 -15.92
N GLY A 117 21.61 -2.27 -16.31
CA GLY A 117 20.72 -3.34 -16.75
C GLY A 117 20.11 -4.19 -15.63
N THR A 118 20.34 -3.87 -14.36
CA THR A 118 19.74 -4.60 -13.22
C THR A 118 18.21 -4.44 -13.18
N ILE A 119 17.71 -3.24 -13.47
CA ILE A 119 16.29 -2.98 -13.67
C ILE A 119 16.07 -2.77 -15.18
N PRO A 120 15.26 -3.61 -15.84
CA PRO A 120 15.02 -3.45 -17.26
C PRO A 120 14.16 -2.21 -17.52
N MET A 121 14.42 -1.49 -18.62
CA MET A 121 13.61 -0.33 -19.03
C MET A 121 12.11 -0.64 -19.14
N SER A 122 11.75 -1.88 -19.49
CA SER A 122 10.36 -2.34 -19.54
C SER A 122 9.62 -2.24 -18.19
N ARG A 123 10.34 -2.36 -17.06
CA ARG A 123 9.80 -2.18 -15.70
C ARG A 123 9.55 -0.70 -15.40
N VAL A 124 10.42 0.19 -15.89
CA VAL A 124 10.22 1.65 -15.82
C VAL A 124 9.02 2.05 -16.68
N ASP A 125 8.92 1.54 -17.90
CA ASP A 125 7.80 1.81 -18.79
C ASP A 125 6.45 1.32 -18.23
N ASP A 126 6.40 0.16 -17.57
CA ASP A 126 5.18 -0.31 -16.88
C ASP A 126 4.78 0.66 -15.75
N ALA A 127 5.73 1.07 -14.91
CA ALA A 127 5.48 2.02 -13.81
C ALA A 127 4.92 3.34 -14.33
N VAL A 128 5.64 3.96 -15.26
CA VAL A 128 5.28 5.28 -15.81
C VAL A 128 3.94 5.21 -16.56
N ARG A 129 3.71 4.15 -17.35
CA ARG A 129 2.42 3.96 -18.06
C ARG A 129 1.24 3.90 -17.10
N ARG A 130 1.40 3.25 -15.93
CA ARG A 130 0.34 3.15 -14.91
C ARG A 130 0.08 4.50 -14.22
N ILE A 131 1.15 5.22 -13.87
CA ILE A 131 1.05 6.56 -13.29
C ILE A 131 0.34 7.51 -14.26
N LEU A 132 0.82 7.58 -15.50
CA LEU A 132 0.23 8.43 -16.53
C LEU A 132 -1.21 8.04 -16.82
N ARG A 133 -1.55 6.75 -16.90
CA ARG A 133 -2.94 6.30 -17.06
C ARG A 133 -3.84 6.90 -16.00
N VAL A 134 -3.46 6.83 -14.72
CA VAL A 134 -4.30 7.41 -13.64
C VAL A 134 -4.41 8.92 -13.79
N LYS A 135 -3.29 9.63 -14.02
CA LYS A 135 -3.31 11.10 -14.21
C LYS A 135 -4.22 11.55 -15.36
N PHE A 136 -4.18 10.86 -16.50
CA PHE A 136 -5.08 11.14 -17.62
C PHE A 136 -6.54 10.76 -17.31
N THR A 137 -6.77 9.60 -16.69
CA THR A 137 -8.13 9.13 -16.38
C THR A 137 -8.85 10.05 -15.38
N THR A 138 -8.12 10.66 -14.45
CA THR A 138 -8.68 11.61 -13.47
C THR A 138 -8.84 13.03 -14.01
N GLY A 139 -8.45 13.29 -15.27
CA GLY A 139 -8.51 14.63 -15.86
C GLY A 139 -7.48 15.60 -15.27
N LEU A 140 -6.38 15.11 -14.69
CA LEU A 140 -5.38 15.95 -14.02
C LEU A 140 -4.62 16.85 -15.01
N PHE A 141 -4.51 16.43 -16.27
CA PHE A 141 -3.87 17.24 -17.31
C PHE A 141 -4.77 18.39 -17.77
N GLU A 142 -6.09 18.19 -17.76
CA GLU A 142 -7.08 19.20 -18.12
C GLU A 142 -7.34 20.17 -16.96
N ASN A 143 -7.37 19.68 -15.72
CA ASN A 143 -7.61 20.45 -14.51
C ASN A 143 -6.48 20.25 -13.49
N PRO A 144 -5.30 20.82 -13.71
CA PRO A 144 -4.12 20.59 -12.87
C PRO A 144 -4.13 21.36 -11.54
N TYR A 145 -5.02 22.34 -11.39
CA TYR A 145 -5.10 23.22 -10.23
C TYR A 145 -6.39 23.00 -9.45
N ALA A 146 -6.37 23.39 -8.18
CA ALA A 146 -7.54 23.31 -7.32
C ALA A 146 -8.66 24.26 -7.79
N ASP A 147 -9.90 23.78 -7.73
CA ASP A 147 -11.09 24.62 -7.89
C ASP A 147 -11.39 25.35 -6.57
N THR A 148 -11.12 26.65 -6.53
CA THR A 148 -11.31 27.49 -5.34
C THR A 148 -12.78 27.73 -5.00
N SER A 149 -13.72 27.44 -5.91
CA SER A 149 -15.15 27.51 -5.62
C SER A 149 -15.60 26.47 -4.59
N LEU A 150 -14.84 25.38 -4.44
CA LEU A 150 -15.15 24.28 -3.52
C LEU A 150 -14.69 24.52 -2.08
N VAL A 151 -14.04 25.66 -1.76
CA VAL A 151 -13.60 25.96 -0.38
C VAL A 151 -14.77 25.90 0.61
N GLY A 152 -15.97 26.31 0.18
CA GLY A 152 -17.19 26.23 0.99
C GLY A 152 -17.68 24.81 1.30
N GLU A 153 -17.16 23.76 0.65
CA GLU A 153 -17.46 22.35 0.94
C GLU A 153 -16.84 21.87 2.26
N LEU A 154 -15.74 22.49 2.69
CA LEU A 154 -15.02 22.10 3.89
C LEU A 154 -15.88 22.35 5.14
N GLY A 155 -16.22 21.28 5.86
CA GLY A 155 -16.95 21.36 7.12
C GLY A 155 -18.42 21.78 7.00
N LYS A 156 -19.04 21.66 5.81
CA LYS A 156 -20.48 21.91 5.61
C LYS A 156 -21.36 21.18 6.62
N GLN A 157 -22.46 21.82 7.02
CA GLN A 157 -23.41 21.25 7.99
C GLN A 157 -23.93 19.88 7.54
N LYS A 158 -24.26 19.71 6.25
CA LYS A 158 -24.69 18.44 5.68
C LYS A 158 -23.68 17.29 5.90
N HIS A 159 -22.38 17.57 5.80
CA HIS A 159 -21.33 16.57 6.07
C HIS A 159 -21.25 16.23 7.57
N ARG A 160 -21.46 17.23 8.44
CA ARG A 160 -21.48 17.04 9.90
C ARG A 160 -22.71 16.27 10.36
N ASP A 161 -23.86 16.51 9.77
CA ASP A 161 -25.09 15.76 10.06
C ASP A 161 -24.95 14.29 9.65
N LEU A 162 -24.37 14.03 8.47
CA LEU A 162 -24.03 12.68 8.05
C LEU A 162 -23.01 12.02 8.99
N ALA A 163 -21.96 12.75 9.39
CA ALA A 163 -20.98 12.24 10.35
C ALA A 163 -21.63 11.92 11.71
N ARG A 164 -22.55 12.75 12.18
CA ARG A 164 -23.32 12.51 13.42
C ARG A 164 -24.16 11.24 13.31
N GLU A 165 -24.81 11.02 12.16
CA GLU A 165 -25.54 9.78 11.90
C GLU A 165 -24.62 8.56 11.90
N ALA A 166 -23.46 8.65 11.24
CA ALA A 166 -22.46 7.58 11.20
C ALA A 166 -21.95 7.23 12.61
N VAL A 167 -21.63 8.23 13.44
CA VAL A 167 -21.25 8.02 14.85
C VAL A 167 -22.35 7.30 15.62
N ARG A 168 -23.62 7.69 15.45
CA ARG A 168 -24.74 7.01 16.12
C ARG A 168 -24.86 5.55 15.68
N LYS A 169 -24.64 5.26 14.40
CA LYS A 169 -24.72 3.89 13.83
C LYS A 169 -23.51 3.03 14.16
N SER A 170 -22.36 3.61 14.49
CA SER A 170 -21.15 2.85 14.85
C SER A 170 -21.11 2.41 16.32
N LEU A 171 -22.01 2.91 17.17
CA LEU A 171 -22.06 2.53 18.58
C LEU A 171 -22.44 1.07 18.74
N VAL A 172 -21.60 0.32 19.45
CA VAL A 172 -21.89 -1.05 19.87
C VAL A 172 -22.28 -1.03 21.34
N LEU A 173 -23.56 -1.30 21.63
CA LEU A 173 -24.06 -1.42 22.99
C LEU A 173 -23.65 -2.78 23.57
N LEU A 174 -22.55 -2.79 24.33
CA LEU A 174 -22.05 -4.02 24.93
C LEU A 174 -22.96 -4.56 26.03
N LYS A 175 -23.69 -3.67 26.72
CA LYS A 175 -24.59 -4.03 27.80
C LYS A 175 -25.63 -2.94 28.07
N ASN A 176 -26.86 -3.34 28.39
CA ASN A 176 -27.94 -2.45 28.82
C ASN A 176 -28.74 -3.06 29.99
N GLY A 177 -28.12 -3.14 31.18
CA GLY A 177 -28.68 -3.81 32.37
C GLY A 177 -27.65 -3.98 33.49
N LYS A 178 -28.02 -4.54 34.65
CA LYS A 178 -27.11 -4.67 35.81
C LYS A 178 -26.18 -5.89 35.69
N PRO A 179 -25.02 -5.91 36.37
CA PRO A 179 -24.21 -7.13 36.53
C PRO A 179 -25.04 -8.25 37.19
N GLY A 180 -25.20 -9.40 36.52
CA GLY A 180 -25.88 -10.57 37.05
C GLY A 180 -27.24 -10.91 36.42
N ASP A 181 -27.81 -10.03 35.60
CA ASP A 181 -29.00 -10.37 34.81
C ASP A 181 -28.60 -11.36 33.70
N ARG A 182 -29.32 -12.48 33.57
CA ARG A 182 -29.13 -13.39 32.44
C ARG A 182 -29.54 -12.67 31.15
N PRO A 183 -28.85 -12.94 30.02
CA PRO A 183 -29.17 -12.31 28.74
C PRO A 183 -30.62 -12.58 28.32
#